data_AF-A0A817NUQ3-F1
#
_entry.id   AF-A0A817NUQ3-F1
#
_cell.length_a   1.000
_cell.length_b   1.000
_cell.length_c   1.000
_cell.angle_alpha   90.00
_cell.angle_beta   90.00
_cell.angle_gamma   90.00
#
_symmetry.space_group_name_H-M   'P 1'
#
loop_
_entity.id
_entity.type
_entity.pdbx_description
1 polymer ?
#
loop_
_entity_poly.entity_id
_entity_poly.type
_entity_poly.pdbx_seq_one_letter_code
_entity_poly.pdbx_strand_id
1 'polypeptide(L)'
;MLRLTNVDFKPIRLSPVYGYRTHPLLQLREALDPLITKINQLDEFIKIAKSECHFPSEHNLTRDESAAIYLYTMEWGEQSLYRVMNAALRKEDRSVLVPWYGYLKLFDTALNKLPSVPQNLWRGVKGDISKNYKKDDEFTWWCFTSCSPAVNVVKNFLGSPSTLFMIEAKNGKSISKYSSFSNEDEVILPLGTRIRVVYDVLDHQSLNVVHLRELTDENDQPLTTSLSNLTIKSSMNVDVDGRQILKSNNSSTVQTWTCKNGDRYEGECQNEQKHGRGTYYYASGEKYTGDWIDDQKTGEGIFTWTSGDRYEGQFKNGNFNGKGTFYYANGNIYTGDWINDKKEGKGVFKWPNGARYEGQFKNGSFHGKGTYYYANGNKYEGDWIDDKKTGQGIFTLANGERYEGQFRDGNFNGKGTYFYANGNCYVGDWVDDKKEGGGIFTWANGNRYKGHFKNDNKHGKGKLYYADGNVQRGRWNNDFFKE
;
A
#
# COMPACT_ATOMS: atom_id res chain seq x y z
N MET A 1 -3.04 0.11 -5.71
CA MET A 1 -3.88 -0.76 -4.87
C MET A 1 -3.11 -2.06 -4.71
N LEU A 2 -2.31 -2.23 -3.66
CA LEU A 2 -1.37 -3.36 -3.59
C LEU A 2 -2.04 -4.66 -3.17
N ARG A 3 -1.84 -5.69 -4.00
CA ARG A 3 -2.82 -6.72 -4.28
C ARG A 3 -2.81 -7.85 -3.26
N LEU A 4 -3.51 -7.65 -2.16
CA LEU A 4 -3.86 -8.69 -1.19
C LEU A 4 -5.03 -9.52 -1.74
N THR A 5 -4.77 -10.73 -2.26
CA THR A 5 -5.87 -11.69 -2.45
C THR A 5 -6.20 -12.33 -1.12
N ASN A 6 -7.45 -12.16 -0.69
CA ASN A 6 -8.12 -12.91 0.38
C ASN A 6 -8.34 -14.37 -0.06
N VAL A 7 -7.29 -15.16 -0.21
CA VAL A 7 -7.42 -16.60 -0.35
C VAL A 7 -6.53 -17.19 0.70
N ASP A 8 -7.15 -17.92 1.64
CA ASP A 8 -6.46 -18.62 2.73
C ASP A 8 -5.26 -19.37 2.16
N PHE A 9 -4.06 -18.87 2.44
CA PHE A 9 -2.86 -19.58 2.08
C PHE A 9 -2.72 -20.74 3.06
N LYS A 10 -2.89 -21.96 2.57
CA LYS A 10 -2.42 -23.16 3.25
C LYS A 10 -1.05 -23.52 2.68
N PRO A 11 0.01 -23.68 3.50
CA PRO A 11 1.28 -24.23 3.04
C PRO A 11 1.07 -25.71 2.73
N ILE A 12 0.54 -25.97 1.54
CA ILE A 12 0.46 -27.30 0.97
C ILE A 12 1.64 -27.41 0.02
N ARG A 13 2.40 -28.50 0.12
CA ARG A 13 3.47 -28.80 -0.83
C ARG A 13 2.84 -29.14 -2.18
N LEU A 14 2.65 -28.11 -3.00
CA LEU A 14 2.02 -28.27 -4.29
C LEU A 14 3.00 -28.87 -5.32
N SER A 15 2.51 -29.80 -6.14
CA SER A 15 3.28 -30.37 -7.25
C SER A 15 3.74 -29.30 -8.23
N PRO A 16 4.91 -29.45 -8.87
CA PRO A 16 5.40 -28.46 -9.81
C PRO A 16 4.51 -28.19 -11.02
N VAL A 17 4.55 -26.96 -11.52
CA VAL A 17 3.84 -26.55 -12.74
C VAL A 17 4.85 -26.39 -13.86
N TYR A 18 5.14 -27.46 -14.60
CA TYR A 18 6.10 -27.41 -15.72
C TYR A 18 5.45 -27.49 -17.10
N GLY A 19 4.19 -27.91 -17.20
CA GLY A 19 3.51 -28.13 -18.49
C GLY A 19 3.42 -26.90 -19.39
N TYR A 20 3.43 -25.69 -18.83
CA TYR A 20 3.42 -24.46 -19.64
C TYR A 20 4.76 -24.19 -20.34
N ARG A 21 5.89 -24.72 -19.82
CA ARG A 21 7.23 -24.38 -20.35
C ARG A 21 7.44 -24.89 -21.77
N THR A 22 6.83 -26.03 -22.10
CA THR A 22 6.82 -26.66 -23.42
C THR A 22 5.69 -26.16 -24.32
N HIS A 23 4.79 -25.32 -23.79
CA HIS A 23 3.72 -24.73 -24.58
C HIS A 23 4.30 -23.72 -25.59
N PRO A 24 3.75 -23.63 -26.82
CA PRO A 24 4.15 -22.58 -27.75
C PRO A 24 3.92 -21.20 -27.15
N LEU A 25 4.83 -20.27 -27.48
CA LEU A 25 4.66 -18.86 -27.17
C LEU A 25 3.60 -18.27 -28.11
N LEU A 26 2.51 -17.77 -27.54
CA LEU A 26 1.33 -17.26 -28.26
C LEU A 26 1.21 -15.75 -28.08
N GLN A 27 0.45 -15.10 -28.96
CA GLN A 27 0.05 -13.70 -28.74
C GLN A 27 -0.93 -13.60 -27.56
N LEU A 28 -1.06 -12.42 -26.94
CA LEU A 28 -1.84 -12.25 -25.70
C LEU A 28 -3.28 -12.70 -25.83
N ARG A 29 -3.91 -12.44 -26.99
CA ARG A 29 -5.29 -12.85 -27.26
C ARG A 29 -5.41 -14.38 -27.28
N GLU A 30 -4.62 -15.03 -28.12
CA GLU A 30 -4.58 -16.51 -28.26
C GLU A 30 -4.23 -17.20 -26.95
N ALA A 31 -3.29 -16.62 -26.19
CA ALA A 31 -2.87 -17.11 -24.88
C ALA A 31 -3.99 -17.11 -23.82
N LEU A 32 -5.02 -16.26 -24.01
CA LEU A 32 -6.16 -16.09 -23.10
C LEU A 32 -7.47 -16.61 -23.67
N ASP A 33 -7.53 -17.02 -24.94
CA ASP A 33 -8.74 -17.54 -25.58
C ASP A 33 -9.46 -18.64 -24.77
N PRO A 34 -8.75 -19.62 -24.14
CA PRO A 34 -9.38 -20.65 -23.29
C PRO A 34 -10.09 -20.10 -22.03
N LEU A 35 -9.86 -18.83 -21.69
CA LEU A 35 -10.33 -18.17 -20.47
C LEU A 35 -11.38 -17.09 -20.74
N ILE A 36 -11.59 -16.67 -22.00
CA ILE A 36 -12.51 -15.57 -22.37
C ILE A 36 -13.94 -15.80 -21.88
N THR A 37 -14.44 -17.04 -21.97
CA THR A 37 -15.78 -17.39 -21.49
C THR A 37 -15.85 -17.58 -19.98
N LYS A 38 -14.70 -17.66 -19.30
CA LYS A 38 -14.59 -17.90 -17.86
C LYS A 38 -14.33 -16.62 -17.07
N ILE A 39 -13.86 -15.56 -17.72
CA ILE A 39 -13.51 -14.28 -17.11
C ILE A 39 -14.29 -13.18 -17.81
N ASN A 40 -15.25 -12.59 -17.10
CA ASN A 40 -16.09 -11.53 -17.63
C ASN A 40 -15.27 -10.34 -18.14
N GLN A 41 -15.66 -9.80 -19.30
CA GLN A 41 -15.03 -8.63 -19.94
C GLN A 41 -13.55 -8.80 -20.30
N LEU A 42 -12.99 -10.02 -20.26
CA LEU A 42 -11.56 -10.25 -20.55
C LEU A 42 -11.14 -9.69 -21.92
N ASP A 43 -12.02 -9.78 -22.91
CA ASP A 43 -11.80 -9.24 -24.26
C ASP A 43 -11.61 -7.72 -24.31
N GLU A 44 -12.37 -6.99 -23.49
CA GLU A 44 -12.26 -5.54 -23.38
C GLU A 44 -10.96 -5.18 -22.65
N PHE A 45 -10.62 -5.91 -21.59
CA PHE A 45 -9.39 -5.68 -20.85
C PHE A 45 -8.13 -6.03 -21.64
N ILE A 46 -8.15 -7.05 -22.50
CA ILE A 46 -7.05 -7.32 -23.43
C ILE A 46 -6.83 -6.12 -24.35
N LYS A 47 -7.91 -5.50 -24.86
CA LYS A 47 -7.80 -4.31 -25.72
C LYS A 47 -7.20 -3.13 -24.97
N ILE A 48 -7.67 -2.86 -23.75
CA ILE A 48 -7.15 -1.80 -22.87
C ILE A 48 -5.68 -2.07 -22.55
N ALA A 49 -5.32 -3.29 -22.15
CA ALA A 49 -3.93 -3.62 -21.84
C ALA A 49 -3.01 -3.42 -23.05
N LYS A 50 -3.46 -3.73 -24.27
CA LYS A 50 -2.68 -3.46 -25.48
C LYS A 50 -2.59 -1.96 -25.81
N SER A 51 -3.60 -1.15 -25.49
CA SER A 51 -3.57 0.30 -25.75
C SER A 51 -2.70 1.04 -24.75
N GLU A 52 -2.78 0.67 -23.47
CA GLU A 52 -2.16 1.41 -22.37
C GLU A 52 -0.79 0.88 -21.95
N CYS A 53 -0.38 -0.32 -22.40
CA CYS A 53 0.92 -0.87 -22.00
C CYS A 53 2.10 -0.03 -22.50
N HIS A 54 3.20 -0.08 -21.75
CA HIS A 54 4.43 0.61 -22.09
C HIS A 54 5.14 -0.05 -23.28
N PHE A 55 5.06 0.56 -24.46
CA PHE A 55 5.74 0.10 -25.67
C PHE A 55 6.13 1.28 -26.60
N PRO A 56 7.32 1.28 -27.24
CA PRO A 56 8.36 0.26 -27.20
C PRO A 56 9.01 0.13 -25.82
N SER A 57 9.36 -1.10 -25.44
CA SER A 57 9.86 -1.40 -24.11
C SER A 57 11.38 -1.32 -24.02
N GLU A 58 11.90 -0.94 -22.85
CA GLU A 58 13.34 -0.81 -22.58
C GLU A 58 14.08 -2.16 -22.57
N HIS A 59 13.37 -3.26 -22.31
CA HIS A 59 13.96 -4.61 -22.20
C HIS A 59 13.56 -5.54 -23.35
N ASN A 60 13.21 -4.99 -24.50
CA ASN A 60 12.85 -5.75 -25.71
C ASN A 60 11.68 -6.74 -25.49
N LEU A 61 10.76 -6.36 -24.59
CA LEU A 61 9.43 -6.97 -24.52
C LEU A 61 8.66 -6.58 -25.76
N THR A 62 7.98 -7.55 -26.38
CA THR A 62 6.98 -7.30 -27.40
C THR A 62 5.78 -6.56 -26.80
N ARG A 63 4.92 -6.00 -27.65
CA ARG A 63 3.69 -5.35 -27.19
C ARG A 63 2.79 -6.32 -26.41
N ASP A 64 2.70 -7.58 -26.85
CA ASP A 64 1.93 -8.62 -26.19
C ASP A 64 2.53 -9.04 -24.84
N GLU A 65 3.86 -9.12 -24.73
CA GLU A 65 4.54 -9.37 -23.45
C GLU A 65 4.35 -8.22 -22.46
N SER A 66 4.49 -6.97 -22.91
CA SER A 66 4.21 -5.81 -22.05
C SER A 66 2.74 -5.72 -21.66
N ALA A 67 1.82 -5.99 -22.58
CA ALA A 67 0.39 -6.01 -22.31
C ALA A 67 0.01 -7.14 -21.36
N ALA A 68 0.71 -8.29 -21.37
CA ALA A 68 0.51 -9.34 -20.38
C ALA A 68 0.86 -8.86 -18.96
N ILE A 69 1.97 -8.13 -18.79
CA ILE A 69 2.34 -7.50 -17.51
C ILE A 69 1.28 -6.49 -17.07
N TYR A 70 0.89 -5.60 -17.97
CA TYR A 70 -0.12 -4.59 -17.69
C TYR A 70 -1.46 -5.22 -17.29
N LEU A 71 -1.97 -6.17 -18.08
CA LEU A 71 -3.23 -6.86 -17.84
C LEU A 71 -3.23 -7.60 -16.52
N TYR A 72 -2.12 -8.28 -16.19
CA TYR A 72 -1.96 -8.92 -14.90
C TYR A 72 -2.16 -7.92 -13.77
N THR A 73 -1.65 -6.69 -13.89
CA THR A 73 -1.75 -5.63 -12.89
C THR A 73 -3.01 -4.77 -12.92
N MET A 74 -3.96 -5.02 -13.83
CA MET A 74 -5.24 -4.29 -13.87
C MET A 74 -6.25 -4.79 -12.81
N GLU A 75 -6.99 -3.88 -12.16
CA GLU A 75 -7.98 -4.23 -11.12
C GLU A 75 -9.38 -3.78 -11.52
N TRP A 76 -10.32 -4.74 -11.53
CA TRP A 76 -11.73 -4.50 -11.82
C TRP A 76 -12.65 -5.37 -10.93
N GLY A 77 -12.25 -5.58 -9.68
CA GLY A 77 -13.02 -6.36 -8.70
C GLY A 77 -12.62 -7.84 -8.60
N GLU A 78 -13.54 -8.67 -8.11
CA GLU A 78 -13.27 -10.07 -7.72
C GLU A 78 -12.90 -10.99 -8.89
N GLN A 79 -13.30 -10.64 -10.11
CA GLN A 79 -13.05 -11.40 -11.34
C GLN A 79 -11.81 -10.93 -12.11
N SER A 80 -10.92 -10.15 -11.48
CA SER A 80 -9.67 -9.72 -12.14
C SER A 80 -8.75 -10.90 -12.45
N LEU A 81 -8.04 -10.82 -13.58
CA LEU A 81 -7.15 -11.89 -14.09
C LEU A 81 -6.18 -12.38 -13.00
N TYR A 82 -5.56 -11.44 -12.28
CA TYR A 82 -4.70 -11.71 -11.14
C TYR A 82 -5.32 -12.64 -10.09
N ARG A 83 -6.57 -12.36 -9.68
CA ARG A 83 -7.25 -13.11 -8.62
C ARG A 83 -7.58 -14.51 -9.09
N VAL A 84 -8.16 -14.64 -10.28
CA VAL A 84 -8.57 -15.93 -10.85
C VAL A 84 -7.34 -16.82 -11.12
N MET A 85 -6.29 -16.26 -11.73
CA MET A 85 -5.06 -16.99 -12.01
C MET A 85 -4.38 -17.49 -10.73
N ASN A 86 -4.19 -16.61 -9.74
CA ASN A 86 -3.54 -17.00 -8.50
C ASN A 86 -4.41 -17.94 -7.65
N ALA A 87 -5.73 -17.92 -7.78
CA ALA A 87 -6.59 -18.95 -7.21
C ALA A 87 -6.35 -20.32 -7.86
N ALA A 88 -6.21 -20.37 -9.19
CA ALA A 88 -5.90 -21.60 -9.92
C ALA A 88 -4.50 -22.15 -9.57
N LEU A 89 -3.49 -21.28 -9.48
CA LEU A 89 -2.10 -21.66 -9.13
C LEU A 89 -1.97 -22.30 -7.73
N ARG A 90 -2.94 -22.05 -6.84
CA ARG A 90 -2.99 -22.61 -5.48
C ARG A 90 -3.79 -23.91 -5.37
N LYS A 91 -4.43 -24.40 -6.45
CA LYS A 91 -5.15 -25.68 -6.44
C LYS A 91 -4.16 -26.85 -6.45
N GLU A 92 -4.47 -27.89 -5.65
CA GLU A 92 -3.72 -29.16 -5.64
C GLU A 92 -3.83 -29.90 -6.97
N ASP A 93 -5.05 -29.99 -7.50
CA ASP A 93 -5.29 -30.51 -8.85
C ASP A 93 -4.70 -29.54 -9.88
N ARG A 94 -3.58 -29.96 -10.49
CA ARG A 94 -2.87 -29.15 -11.49
C ARG A 94 -3.53 -29.16 -12.86
N SER A 95 -4.51 -30.05 -13.12
CA SER A 95 -5.22 -30.10 -14.40
C SER A 95 -5.97 -28.79 -14.69
N VAL A 96 -6.39 -28.07 -13.64
CA VAL A 96 -7.06 -26.75 -13.74
C VAL A 96 -6.18 -25.67 -14.37
N LEU A 97 -4.86 -25.89 -14.45
CA LEU A 97 -3.89 -24.96 -15.03
C LEU A 97 -3.70 -25.14 -16.54
N VAL A 98 -4.19 -26.23 -17.12
CA VAL A 98 -4.04 -26.48 -18.57
C VAL A 98 -4.55 -25.30 -19.42
N PRO A 99 -5.73 -24.70 -19.14
CA PRO A 99 -6.20 -23.52 -19.88
C PRO A 99 -5.33 -22.26 -19.70
N TRP A 100 -4.45 -22.23 -18.69
CA TRP A 100 -3.59 -21.09 -18.38
C TRP A 100 -2.20 -21.19 -19.04
N TYR A 101 -1.83 -22.34 -19.61
CA TYR A 101 -0.46 -22.56 -20.07
C TYR A 101 0.02 -21.56 -21.12
N GLY A 102 -0.85 -21.16 -22.07
CA GLY A 102 -0.52 -20.11 -23.04
C GLY A 102 -0.15 -18.79 -22.36
N TYR A 103 -0.98 -18.33 -21.42
CA TYR A 103 -0.73 -17.10 -20.68
C TYR A 103 0.48 -17.20 -19.75
N LEU A 104 0.63 -18.31 -19.02
CA LEU A 104 1.78 -18.54 -18.13
C LEU A 104 3.09 -18.53 -18.91
N LYS A 105 3.12 -19.14 -20.11
CA LYS A 105 4.28 -19.11 -21.01
C LYS A 105 4.61 -17.70 -21.46
N LEU A 106 3.62 -16.93 -21.91
CA LEU A 106 3.80 -15.54 -22.34
C LEU A 106 4.31 -14.65 -21.19
N PHE A 107 3.67 -14.75 -20.03
CA PHE A 107 3.99 -13.95 -18.85
C PHE A 107 5.37 -14.27 -18.28
N ASP A 108 5.71 -15.55 -18.13
CA ASP A 108 7.04 -15.98 -17.68
C ASP A 108 8.14 -15.56 -18.67
N THR A 109 7.87 -15.65 -19.97
CA THR A 109 8.79 -15.16 -21.01
C THR A 109 9.03 -13.65 -20.89
N ALA A 110 7.96 -12.86 -20.67
CA ALA A 110 8.07 -11.43 -20.45
C ALA A 110 8.90 -11.09 -19.21
N LEU A 111 8.64 -11.75 -18.07
CA LEU A 111 9.36 -11.52 -16.82
C LEU A 111 10.84 -11.92 -16.91
N ASN A 112 11.17 -12.98 -17.65
CA ASN A 112 12.55 -13.42 -17.83
C ASN A 112 13.40 -12.45 -18.66
N LYS A 113 12.79 -11.58 -19.47
CA LYS A 113 13.48 -10.48 -20.15
C LYS A 113 13.83 -9.31 -19.24
N LEU A 114 13.13 -9.18 -18.11
CA LEU A 114 13.39 -8.11 -17.14
C LEU A 114 14.62 -8.44 -16.29
N PRO A 115 15.43 -7.43 -15.90
CA PRO A 115 16.56 -7.65 -15.02
C PRO A 115 16.09 -8.17 -13.65
N SER A 116 16.89 -9.05 -13.06
CA SER A 116 16.70 -9.44 -11.67
C SER A 116 17.10 -8.29 -10.74
N VAL A 117 16.33 -8.08 -9.69
CA VAL A 117 16.53 -7.03 -8.70
C VAL A 117 16.67 -7.69 -7.32
N PRO A 118 17.90 -8.01 -6.88
CA PRO A 118 18.14 -8.61 -5.57
C PRO A 118 17.80 -7.60 -4.47
N GLN A 119 16.78 -7.89 -3.67
CA GLN A 119 16.35 -7.01 -2.58
C GLN A 119 15.41 -7.72 -1.61
N ASN A 120 15.21 -7.09 -0.45
CA ASN A 120 14.18 -7.53 0.49
C ASN A 120 12.80 -7.13 -0.02
N LEU A 121 11.91 -8.12 -0.10
CA LEU A 121 10.55 -7.97 -0.55
C LEU A 121 9.58 -8.28 0.58
N TRP A 122 8.51 -7.52 0.65
CA TRP A 122 7.47 -7.67 1.65
C TRP A 122 6.18 -8.14 1.00
N ARG A 123 5.53 -9.13 1.63
CA ARG A 123 4.25 -9.67 1.20
C ARG A 123 3.33 -9.95 2.37
N GLY A 124 2.15 -9.34 2.36
CA GLY A 124 1.14 -9.56 3.39
C GLY A 124 0.09 -10.59 2.99
N VAL A 125 -0.41 -11.33 3.97
CA VAL A 125 -1.56 -12.25 3.84
C VAL A 125 -2.50 -12.04 5.03
N LYS A 126 -3.82 -12.06 4.76
CA LYS A 126 -4.84 -12.00 5.82
C LYS A 126 -4.90 -13.32 6.59
N GLY A 127 -5.12 -13.23 7.90
CA GLY A 127 -5.08 -14.37 8.81
C GLY A 127 -3.68 -14.62 9.35
N ASP A 128 -3.60 -15.09 10.60
CA ASP A 128 -2.34 -15.60 11.15
C ASP A 128 -2.12 -17.05 10.71
N ILE A 129 -1.29 -17.22 9.68
CA ILE A 129 -0.84 -18.51 9.17
C ILE A 129 0.63 -18.79 9.51
N SER A 130 1.26 -17.92 10.30
CA SER A 130 2.70 -17.95 10.58
C SER A 130 3.13 -19.25 11.24
N LYS A 131 2.27 -19.81 12.10
CA LYS A 131 2.47 -21.07 12.83
C LYS A 131 2.64 -22.28 11.93
N ASN A 132 2.27 -22.17 10.65
CA ASN A 132 2.44 -23.25 9.68
C ASN A 132 3.85 -23.29 9.08
N TYR A 133 4.72 -22.36 9.43
CA TYR A 133 6.09 -22.27 8.94
C TYR A 133 7.07 -22.46 10.10
N LYS A 134 8.02 -23.36 9.92
CA LYS A 134 9.10 -23.63 10.86
C LYS A 134 10.42 -23.29 10.20
N LYS A 135 11.41 -22.91 10.99
CA LYS A 135 12.78 -22.74 10.51
C LYS A 135 13.22 -23.97 9.69
N ASP A 136 13.93 -23.70 8.60
CA ASP A 136 14.44 -24.67 7.62
C ASP A 136 13.39 -25.36 6.74
N ASP A 137 12.09 -25.04 6.89
CA ASP A 137 11.08 -25.48 5.93
C ASP A 137 11.41 -24.96 4.53
N GLU A 138 11.37 -25.85 3.54
CA GLU A 138 11.54 -25.52 2.12
C GLU A 138 10.26 -25.74 1.34
N PHE A 139 9.92 -24.77 0.50
CA PHE A 139 8.78 -24.86 -0.40
C PHE A 139 9.01 -24.07 -1.68
N THR A 140 8.18 -24.36 -2.68
CA THR A 140 8.23 -23.67 -3.97
C THR A 140 7.09 -22.67 -4.08
N TRP A 141 7.43 -21.43 -4.41
CA TRP A 141 6.50 -20.32 -4.59
C TRP A 141 5.86 -20.40 -5.98
N TRP A 142 4.68 -21.01 -6.06
CA TRP A 142 3.94 -21.20 -7.32
C TRP A 142 2.98 -20.07 -7.67
N CYS A 143 3.05 -18.91 -7.01
CA CYS A 143 2.17 -17.77 -7.30
C CYS A 143 2.97 -16.62 -7.91
N PHE A 144 2.41 -15.92 -8.89
CA PHE A 144 2.86 -14.57 -9.20
C PHE A 144 2.19 -13.66 -8.18
N THR A 145 2.91 -13.28 -7.14
CA THR A 145 2.43 -12.30 -6.18
C THR A 145 3.26 -11.05 -6.30
N SER A 146 2.57 -9.94 -6.49
CA SER A 146 3.10 -8.61 -6.28
C SER A 146 3.64 -8.48 -4.85
N CYS A 147 4.93 -8.16 -4.77
CA CYS A 147 5.63 -7.80 -3.54
C CYS A 147 6.08 -6.34 -3.61
N SER A 148 6.22 -5.72 -2.44
CA SER A 148 6.74 -4.35 -2.34
C SER A 148 8.11 -4.36 -1.68
N PRO A 149 9.07 -3.54 -2.14
CA PRO A 149 10.29 -3.29 -1.38
C PRO A 149 10.02 -2.54 -0.06
N ALA A 150 8.88 -1.86 0.05
CA ALA A 150 8.55 -1.02 1.19
C ALA A 150 7.59 -1.73 2.15
N VAL A 151 8.08 -2.09 3.34
CA VAL A 151 7.27 -2.73 4.39
C VAL A 151 6.03 -1.91 4.78
N ASN A 152 6.17 -0.58 4.80
CA ASN A 152 5.10 0.34 5.19
C ASN A 152 3.92 0.29 4.21
N VAL A 153 4.21 0.03 2.93
CA VAL A 153 3.19 -0.15 1.90
C VAL A 153 2.34 -1.37 2.24
N VAL A 154 2.95 -2.49 2.64
CA VAL A 154 2.23 -3.73 2.96
C VAL A 154 1.45 -3.63 4.27
N LYS A 155 2.03 -3.00 5.30
CA LYS A 155 1.40 -2.83 6.62
C LYS A 155 0.11 -2.03 6.58
N ASN A 156 -0.03 -1.08 5.64
CA ASN A 156 -1.21 -0.25 5.52
C ASN A 156 -2.49 -1.01 5.12
N PHE A 157 -2.37 -2.21 4.55
CA PHE A 157 -3.47 -3.00 4.00
C PHE A 157 -3.84 -4.26 4.80
N LEU A 158 -3.10 -4.60 5.85
CA LEU A 158 -3.36 -5.78 6.68
C LEU A 158 -4.29 -5.43 7.86
N GLY A 159 -5.37 -6.21 8.03
CA GLY A 159 -6.17 -6.23 9.27
C GLY A 159 -5.56 -7.20 10.29
N SER A 160 -5.99 -7.16 11.55
CA SER A 160 -5.55 -8.14 12.56
C SER A 160 -6.55 -9.30 12.67
N PRO A 161 -6.13 -10.58 12.67
CA PRO A 161 -4.76 -11.08 12.54
C PRO A 161 -4.29 -11.21 11.08
N SER A 162 -2.99 -11.01 10.83
CA SER A 162 -2.34 -11.20 9.52
C SER A 162 -0.92 -11.74 9.66
N THR A 163 -0.42 -12.38 8.61
CA THR A 163 0.98 -12.82 8.48
C THR A 163 1.70 -11.95 7.45
N LEU A 164 2.92 -11.53 7.79
CA LEU A 164 3.78 -10.75 6.92
C LEU A 164 5.01 -11.58 6.55
N PHE A 165 5.24 -11.77 5.26
CA PHE A 165 6.45 -12.38 4.75
C PHE A 165 7.49 -11.31 4.44
N MET A 166 8.67 -11.45 5.01
CA MET A 166 9.88 -10.76 4.57
C MET A 166 10.69 -11.75 3.74
N ILE A 167 10.98 -11.43 2.49
CA ILE A 167 11.59 -12.33 1.53
C ILE A 167 12.91 -11.72 1.05
N GLU A 168 14.04 -12.35 1.40
CA GLU A 168 15.33 -12.07 0.78
C GLU A 168 15.30 -12.63 -0.66
N ALA A 169 14.88 -11.80 -1.60
CA ALA A 169 14.71 -12.19 -3.00
C ALA A 169 15.99 -11.88 -3.80
N LYS A 170 16.40 -12.83 -4.63
CA LYS A 170 17.54 -12.70 -5.55
C LYS A 170 17.08 -12.45 -6.99
N ASN A 171 15.98 -13.08 -7.41
CA ASN A 171 15.49 -13.03 -8.79
C ASN A 171 14.18 -12.25 -8.97
N GLY A 172 13.82 -11.38 -8.03
CA GLY A 172 12.65 -10.51 -8.16
C GLY A 172 12.70 -9.67 -9.45
N LYS A 173 11.58 -9.54 -10.15
CA LYS A 173 11.45 -8.78 -11.40
C LYS A 173 10.66 -7.51 -11.17
N SER A 174 11.30 -6.34 -11.30
CA SER A 174 10.58 -5.06 -11.20
C SER A 174 9.70 -4.85 -12.42
N ILE A 175 8.41 -4.65 -12.19
CA ILE A 175 7.41 -4.44 -13.24
C ILE A 175 6.79 -3.05 -13.23
N SER A 176 7.28 -2.13 -12.39
CA SER A 176 6.71 -0.78 -12.19
C SER A 176 6.44 -0.01 -13.49
N LYS A 177 7.34 -0.10 -14.48
CA LYS A 177 7.19 0.56 -15.78
C LYS A 177 6.12 -0.05 -16.68
N TYR A 178 5.76 -1.30 -16.43
CA TYR A 178 4.88 -2.12 -17.25
C TYR A 178 3.54 -2.41 -16.55
N SER A 179 3.41 -1.98 -15.29
CA SER A 179 2.20 -2.11 -14.48
C SER A 179 1.16 -1.07 -14.88
N SER A 180 -0.12 -1.37 -14.67
CA SER A 180 -1.22 -0.40 -14.78
C SER A 180 -1.23 0.61 -13.63
N PHE A 181 -0.33 0.46 -12.66
CA PHE A 181 -0.09 1.41 -11.58
C PHE A 181 1.29 2.06 -11.76
N SER A 182 1.34 3.17 -12.51
CA SER A 182 2.57 3.86 -12.87
C SER A 182 3.38 4.44 -11.70
N ASN A 183 2.83 4.46 -10.49
CA ASN A 183 3.43 5.06 -9.29
C ASN A 183 3.76 4.02 -8.19
N GLU A 184 3.69 2.72 -8.48
CA GLU A 184 3.96 1.66 -7.49
C GLU A 184 5.27 0.93 -7.80
N ASP A 185 6.13 0.82 -6.79
CA ASP A 185 7.33 -0.04 -6.83
C ASP A 185 6.90 -1.50 -6.64
N GLU A 186 6.64 -2.17 -7.76
CA GLU A 186 6.06 -3.51 -7.82
C GLU A 186 7.09 -4.51 -8.33
N VAL A 187 7.35 -5.53 -7.53
CA VAL A 187 8.28 -6.61 -7.87
C VAL A 187 7.56 -7.94 -7.82
N ILE A 188 7.70 -8.72 -8.90
CA ILE A 188 7.16 -10.06 -9.01
C ILE A 188 8.27 -11.08 -8.71
N LEU A 189 8.00 -12.00 -7.80
CA LEU A 189 8.79 -13.22 -7.66
C LEU A 189 8.47 -14.18 -8.82
N PRO A 190 9.48 -14.70 -9.54
CA PRO A 190 9.26 -15.66 -10.62
C PRO A 190 8.47 -16.91 -10.18
N LEU A 191 7.79 -17.52 -11.14
CA LEU A 191 7.03 -18.74 -10.88
C LEU A 191 7.98 -19.91 -10.61
N GLY A 192 7.80 -20.55 -9.46
CA GLY A 192 8.65 -21.67 -9.06
C GLY A 192 9.88 -21.26 -8.25
N THR A 193 9.95 -20.01 -7.75
CA THR A 193 11.01 -19.59 -6.83
C THR A 193 11.07 -20.53 -5.63
N ARG A 194 12.24 -21.13 -5.38
CA ARG A 194 12.48 -21.96 -4.20
C ARG A 194 12.77 -21.08 -3.01
N ILE A 195 12.13 -21.38 -1.88
CA ILE A 195 12.23 -20.57 -0.67
C ILE A 195 12.51 -21.47 0.53
N ARG A 196 13.38 -21.00 1.43
CA ARG A 196 13.59 -21.56 2.76
C ARG A 196 13.15 -20.58 3.83
N VAL A 197 12.57 -21.08 4.91
CA VAL A 197 12.33 -20.29 6.14
C VAL A 197 13.64 -20.12 6.90
N VAL A 198 14.11 -18.89 7.08
CA VAL A 198 15.42 -18.59 7.68
C VAL A 198 15.36 -18.57 9.21
N TYR A 199 14.29 -18.00 9.76
CA TYR A 199 14.05 -17.88 11.19
C TYR A 199 12.64 -18.33 11.54
N ASP A 200 12.46 -18.78 12.78
CA ASP A 200 11.13 -19.00 13.34
C ASP A 200 10.31 -17.70 13.36
N VAL A 201 8.99 -17.82 13.51
CA VAL A 201 8.05 -16.69 13.51
C VAL A 201 8.49 -15.63 14.50
N LEU A 202 8.73 -14.41 14.00
CA LEU A 202 9.02 -13.25 14.83
C LEU A 202 7.71 -12.52 15.12
N ASP A 203 7.37 -12.36 16.40
CA ASP A 203 6.39 -11.36 16.81
C ASP A 203 7.06 -9.99 16.77
N HIS A 204 6.80 -9.25 15.69
CA HIS A 204 7.35 -7.92 15.49
C HIS A 204 6.20 -6.93 15.36
N GLN A 205 6.03 -6.03 16.34
CA GLN A 205 4.97 -5.01 16.32
C GLN A 205 3.55 -5.59 16.15
N SER A 206 3.22 -6.70 16.85
CA SER A 206 1.88 -7.33 16.80
C SER A 206 1.49 -7.93 15.45
N LEU A 207 2.48 -8.18 14.58
CA LEU A 207 2.32 -8.89 13.32
C LEU A 207 3.17 -10.15 13.35
N ASN A 208 2.60 -11.25 12.87
CA ASN A 208 3.32 -12.50 12.76
C ASN A 208 4.20 -12.45 11.50
N VAL A 209 5.51 -12.26 11.67
CA VAL A 209 6.45 -12.14 10.56
C VAL A 209 7.12 -13.50 10.29
N VAL A 210 7.12 -13.94 9.04
CA VAL A 210 7.85 -15.12 8.58
C VAL A 210 8.98 -14.65 7.67
N HIS A 211 10.23 -14.95 8.06
CA HIS A 211 11.41 -14.60 7.27
C HIS A 211 11.75 -15.74 6.30
N LEU A 212 11.74 -15.42 5.03
CA LEU A 212 11.97 -16.28 3.89
C LEU A 212 13.23 -15.86 3.12
N ARG A 213 13.96 -16.83 2.57
CA ARG A 213 15.09 -16.60 1.66
C ARG A 213 14.92 -17.39 0.38
N GLU A 214 15.14 -16.73 -0.75
CA GLU A 214 15.22 -17.39 -2.05
C GLU A 214 16.50 -18.26 -2.14
N LEU A 215 16.30 -19.54 -2.47
CA LEU A 215 17.38 -20.48 -2.74
C LEU A 215 17.84 -20.35 -4.19
N THR A 216 19.15 -20.27 -4.40
CA THR A 216 19.79 -20.37 -5.72
C THR A 216 20.55 -21.68 -5.81
N ASP A 217 20.49 -22.36 -6.95
CA ASP A 217 21.07 -23.70 -7.12
C ASP A 217 22.62 -23.72 -7.08
N GLU A 218 23.27 -22.60 -6.81
CA GLU A 218 24.71 -22.48 -6.57
C GLU A 218 24.98 -21.98 -5.14
N ASN A 219 25.56 -22.86 -4.30
CA ASN A 219 26.19 -22.60 -2.99
C ASN A 219 25.32 -22.36 -1.73
N ASP A 220 24.36 -23.23 -1.43
CA ASP A 220 23.82 -23.34 -0.06
C ASP A 220 23.83 -24.80 0.42
N GLN A 221 25.02 -25.35 0.68
CA GLN A 221 25.13 -26.48 1.61
C GLN A 221 24.64 -26.05 3.00
N PRO A 222 24.05 -26.97 3.80
CA PRO A 222 23.63 -26.63 5.15
C PRO A 222 24.85 -26.16 5.95
N LEU A 223 24.80 -24.94 6.49
CA LEU A 223 25.73 -24.50 7.53
C LEU A 223 25.45 -25.34 8.79
N THR A 224 26.02 -26.53 8.83
CA THR A 224 26.34 -27.19 10.09
C THR A 224 27.55 -26.47 10.67
N THR A 225 27.31 -25.51 11.55
CA THR A 225 28.32 -25.15 12.55
C THR A 225 27.64 -24.58 13.78
N SER A 226 27.77 -25.37 14.85
CA SER A 226 27.53 -25.02 16.23
C SER A 226 28.06 -23.62 16.57
N LEU A 227 27.27 -22.84 17.30
CA LEU A 227 27.78 -21.76 18.15
C LEU A 227 27.57 -22.16 19.62
N SER A 228 28.25 -23.23 20.02
CA SER A 228 28.86 -23.29 21.34
C SER A 228 30.28 -22.72 21.25
N ASN A 229 30.64 -21.93 22.27
CA ASN A 229 31.98 -21.39 22.59
C ASN A 229 32.30 -19.96 22.13
N LEU A 230 31.78 -18.97 22.88
CA LEU A 230 32.55 -17.76 23.19
C LEU A 230 33.39 -18.04 24.43
N THR A 231 34.53 -18.72 24.23
CA THR A 231 35.59 -18.82 25.24
C THR A 231 36.63 -17.74 24.96
N ILE A 232 36.86 -16.91 25.97
CA ILE A 232 37.91 -15.90 26.06
C ILE A 232 39.26 -16.52 25.68
N LYS A 233 39.94 -15.95 24.68
CA LYS A 233 41.38 -16.08 24.53
C LYS A 233 42.00 -14.70 24.56
N SER A 234 42.67 -14.45 25.69
CA SER A 234 43.75 -13.48 25.80
C SER A 234 44.82 -13.82 24.76
N SER A 235 45.34 -12.78 24.10
CA SER A 235 46.69 -12.85 23.54
C SER A 235 47.44 -11.60 23.99
N MET A 236 48.42 -11.86 24.86
CA MET A 236 49.56 -10.98 25.07
C MET A 236 50.33 -10.92 23.75
N ASN A 237 50.79 -9.72 23.38
CA ASN A 237 52.06 -9.58 22.67
C ASN A 237 52.87 -8.52 23.43
N VAL A 238 53.94 -8.99 24.05
CA VAL A 238 55.09 -8.18 24.45
C VAL A 238 55.90 -7.95 23.18
N ASP A 239 56.35 -6.71 22.96
CA ASP A 239 57.46 -6.48 22.03
C ASP A 239 58.58 -5.70 22.72
N VAL A 240 59.77 -5.98 22.23
CA VAL A 240 61.08 -5.76 22.84
C VAL A 240 61.53 -4.33 22.58
N ASP A 241 61.12 -3.39 23.43
CA ASP A 241 61.92 -2.21 23.83
C ASP A 241 61.07 -1.30 24.73
N GLY A 242 61.38 -1.29 26.02
CA GLY A 242 60.58 -0.65 27.07
C GLY A 242 60.41 0.87 26.93
N ARG A 243 59.35 1.31 26.23
CA ARG A 243 58.83 2.68 26.29
C ARG A 243 57.30 2.71 26.40
N GLN A 244 56.84 3.62 27.24
CA GLN A 244 55.47 3.81 27.71
C GLN A 244 54.73 4.86 26.84
N ILE A 245 53.38 4.90 26.98
CA ILE A 245 52.38 5.97 26.67
C ILE A 245 51.97 6.12 25.17
N LEU A 246 50.71 6.29 24.71
CA LEU A 246 49.47 6.92 25.22
C LEU A 246 48.15 6.27 24.72
N LYS A 247 47.09 6.49 25.51
CA LYS A 247 45.72 5.95 25.47
C LYS A 247 44.96 6.17 24.15
N SER A 248 44.22 5.14 23.72
CA SER A 248 43.08 5.26 22.80
C SER A 248 41.78 5.38 23.60
N ASN A 249 41.08 6.52 23.52
CA ASN A 249 39.68 6.63 23.95
C ASN A 249 38.80 6.46 22.72
N ASN A 250 38.16 5.31 22.59
CA ASN A 250 36.86 5.12 21.94
C ASN A 250 36.44 3.65 22.15
N SER A 251 35.89 3.37 23.32
CA SER A 251 35.12 2.16 23.55
C SER A 251 33.76 2.62 24.06
N SER A 252 32.71 2.43 23.26
CA SER A 252 31.33 2.67 23.63
C SER A 252 30.99 1.73 24.80
N THR A 253 31.10 2.23 26.03
CA THR A 253 30.71 1.47 27.22
C THR A 253 29.21 1.61 27.41
N VAL A 254 28.50 0.49 27.55
CA VAL A 254 27.12 0.49 28.04
C VAL A 254 27.15 0.91 29.51
N GLN A 255 26.44 1.97 29.86
CA GLN A 255 26.34 2.48 31.22
C GLN A 255 24.88 2.61 31.65
N THR A 256 24.67 2.48 32.97
CA THR A 256 23.39 2.71 33.62
C THR A 256 23.54 3.84 34.62
N TRP A 257 22.83 4.94 34.42
CA TRP A 257 22.85 6.10 35.33
C TRP A 257 21.45 6.39 35.83
N THR A 258 21.34 6.71 37.12
CA THR A 258 20.15 7.31 37.72
C THR A 258 20.46 8.78 38.00
N CYS A 259 19.73 9.67 37.36
CA CYS A 259 19.85 11.11 37.54
C CYS A 259 19.23 11.53 38.88
N LYS A 260 19.68 12.67 39.43
CA LYS A 260 19.16 13.22 40.70
C LYS A 260 17.66 13.52 40.68
N ASN A 261 17.10 13.74 39.49
CA ASN A 261 15.67 13.96 39.27
C ASN A 261 14.85 12.65 39.21
N GLY A 262 15.48 11.49 39.39
CA GLY A 262 14.82 10.18 39.32
C GLY A 262 14.77 9.57 37.92
N ASP A 263 15.20 10.30 36.88
CA ASP A 263 15.32 9.73 35.54
C ASP A 263 16.42 8.66 35.51
N ARG A 264 16.32 7.72 34.58
CA ARG A 264 17.31 6.66 34.41
C ARG A 264 17.65 6.46 32.94
N TYR A 265 18.92 6.35 32.63
CA TYR A 265 19.41 5.98 31.30
C TYR A 265 20.12 4.64 31.35
N GLU A 266 19.87 3.81 30.35
CA GLU A 266 20.53 2.52 30.11
C GLU A 266 20.92 2.44 28.64
N GLY A 267 22.21 2.53 28.33
CA GLY A 267 22.66 2.50 26.94
C GLY A 267 24.12 2.85 26.75
N GLU A 268 24.52 2.97 25.50
CA GLU A 268 25.85 3.41 25.11
C GLU A 268 26.08 4.89 25.51
N CYS A 269 27.33 5.22 25.84
CA CYS A 269 27.77 6.59 26.12
C CYS A 269 29.11 6.89 25.45
N GLN A 270 29.31 8.16 25.09
CA GLN A 270 30.60 8.69 24.64
C GLN A 270 30.84 10.04 25.34
N ASN A 271 32.04 10.25 25.90
CA ASN A 271 32.41 11.48 26.61
C ASN A 271 31.40 11.94 27.69
N GLU A 272 30.89 10.99 28.49
CA GLU A 272 29.87 11.26 29.52
C GLU A 272 28.51 11.74 28.98
N GLN A 273 28.26 11.62 27.68
CA GLN A 273 26.99 11.93 27.04
C GLN A 273 26.35 10.66 26.45
N LYS A 274 25.01 10.64 26.39
CA LYS A 274 24.26 9.55 25.75
C LYS A 274 24.59 9.54 24.25
N HIS A 275 25.05 8.41 23.75
CA HIS A 275 25.46 8.23 22.36
C HIS A 275 25.19 6.79 21.91
N GLY A 276 24.87 6.53 20.65
CA GLY A 276 24.55 5.17 20.19
C GLY A 276 23.13 4.73 20.59
N ARG A 277 22.93 3.44 20.90
CA ARG A 277 21.60 2.94 21.29
C ARG A 277 21.40 3.02 22.80
N GLY A 278 20.20 3.47 23.22
CA GLY A 278 19.88 3.52 24.63
C GLY A 278 18.40 3.72 24.95
N THR A 279 18.06 3.45 26.19
CA THR A 279 16.74 3.64 26.77
C THR A 279 16.81 4.67 27.89
N TYR A 280 15.94 5.68 27.81
CA TYR A 280 15.73 6.68 28.83
C TYR A 280 14.36 6.50 29.46
N TYR A 281 14.34 6.32 30.77
CA TYR A 281 13.17 6.24 31.63
C TYR A 281 13.00 7.58 32.32
N TYR A 282 11.89 8.26 32.06
CA TYR A 282 11.55 9.50 32.73
C TYR A 282 10.93 9.18 34.10
N ALA A 283 11.24 9.98 35.12
CA ALA A 283 10.66 9.84 36.45
C ALA A 283 9.12 9.99 36.44
N SER A 284 8.59 10.75 35.48
CA SER A 284 7.16 10.90 35.21
C SER A 284 6.51 9.65 34.59
N GLY A 285 7.30 8.65 34.22
CA GLY A 285 6.84 7.34 33.74
C GLY A 285 6.89 7.15 32.22
N GLU A 286 7.19 8.19 31.45
CA GLU A 286 7.44 8.06 30.01
C GLU A 286 8.76 7.32 29.75
N LYS A 287 8.90 6.83 28.52
CA LYS A 287 10.10 6.09 28.11
C LYS A 287 10.45 6.41 26.66
N TYR A 288 11.74 6.57 26.39
CA TYR A 288 12.30 6.59 25.05
C TYR A 288 13.29 5.43 24.89
N THR A 289 13.22 4.69 23.79
CA THR A 289 14.22 3.71 23.37
C THR A 289 14.60 3.99 21.94
N GLY A 290 15.86 4.32 21.65
CA GLY A 290 16.27 4.68 20.30
C GLY A 290 17.72 5.13 20.20
N ASP A 291 18.03 5.82 19.10
CA ASP A 291 19.36 6.34 18.85
C ASP A 291 19.57 7.67 19.57
N TRP A 292 20.82 7.91 19.98
CA TRP A 292 21.29 9.08 20.69
C TRP A 292 22.59 9.59 20.07
N ILE A 293 22.73 10.92 19.99
CA ILE A 293 24.00 11.61 19.72
C ILE A 293 24.04 12.80 20.66
N ASP A 294 25.09 12.90 21.48
CA ASP A 294 25.39 14.03 22.37
C ASP A 294 24.17 14.46 23.19
N ASP A 295 23.55 13.50 23.89
CA ASP A 295 22.35 13.65 24.72
C ASP A 295 21.04 13.96 23.98
N GLN A 296 21.05 14.04 22.65
CA GLN A 296 19.89 14.28 21.81
C GLN A 296 19.33 12.99 21.21
N LYS A 297 18.00 12.84 21.26
CA LYS A 297 17.31 11.79 20.51
C LYS A 297 17.49 12.08 19.02
N THR A 298 17.92 11.06 18.28
CA THR A 298 18.12 11.13 16.84
C THR A 298 17.79 9.78 16.20
N GLY A 299 17.88 9.66 14.88
CA GLY A 299 17.73 8.38 14.18
C GLY A 299 16.38 7.73 14.43
N GLU A 300 16.34 6.42 14.60
CA GLU A 300 15.11 5.66 14.84
C GLU A 300 14.87 5.46 16.34
N GLY A 301 13.63 5.68 16.79
CA GLY A 301 13.27 5.53 18.19
C GLY A 301 11.80 5.25 18.43
N ILE A 302 11.51 4.87 19.67
CA ILE A 302 10.17 4.67 20.21
C ILE A 302 10.03 5.54 21.44
N PHE A 303 8.99 6.38 21.48
CA PHE A 303 8.60 7.14 22.65
C PHE A 303 7.23 6.67 23.12
N THR A 304 7.10 6.32 24.40
CA THR A 304 5.82 5.92 25.02
C THR A 304 5.48 6.89 26.15
N TRP A 305 4.24 7.38 26.16
CA TRP A 305 3.72 8.24 27.22
C TRP A 305 2.92 7.45 28.24
N THR A 306 2.80 7.99 29.45
CA THR A 306 1.91 7.46 30.49
C THR A 306 0.43 7.56 30.13
N SER A 307 0.07 8.45 29.18
CA SER A 307 -1.27 8.53 28.60
C SER A 307 -1.68 7.27 27.81
N GLY A 308 -0.71 6.44 27.42
CA GLY A 308 -0.90 5.33 26.48
C GLY A 308 -0.62 5.71 25.03
N ASP A 309 -0.31 6.98 24.74
CA ASP A 309 0.21 7.38 23.42
C ASP A 309 1.57 6.72 23.17
N ARG A 310 1.91 6.51 21.90
CA ARG A 310 3.21 5.98 21.46
C ARG A 310 3.59 6.51 20.09
N TYR A 311 4.83 6.93 19.93
CA TYR A 311 5.43 7.29 18.66
C TYR A 311 6.53 6.29 18.33
N GLU A 312 6.56 5.82 17.08
CA GLU A 312 7.61 4.97 16.53
C GLU A 312 8.10 5.58 15.22
N GLY A 313 9.38 5.91 15.13
CA GLY A 313 9.97 6.42 13.90
C GLY A 313 11.13 7.36 14.15
N GLN A 314 11.31 8.28 13.22
CA GLN A 314 12.51 9.09 13.12
C GLN A 314 12.49 10.30 14.06
N PHE A 315 13.65 10.59 14.64
CA PHE A 315 13.92 11.72 15.52
C PHE A 315 15.06 12.57 14.96
N LYS A 316 14.98 13.88 15.19
CA LYS A 316 16.08 14.82 14.95
C LYS A 316 16.05 15.91 16.01
N ASN A 317 17.17 16.10 16.70
CA ASN A 317 17.32 17.10 17.77
C ASN A 317 16.20 17.00 18.82
N GLY A 318 15.84 15.79 19.24
CA GLY A 318 14.81 15.57 20.26
C GLY A 318 13.37 15.45 19.75
N ASN A 319 13.09 15.95 18.54
CA ASN A 319 11.73 16.05 17.99
C ASN A 319 11.44 14.95 16.95
N PHE A 320 10.17 14.61 16.75
CA PHE A 320 9.73 13.78 15.63
C PHE A 320 10.06 14.47 14.31
N ASN A 321 10.80 13.79 13.45
CA ASN A 321 11.27 14.35 12.20
C ASN A 321 11.54 13.24 11.19
N GLY A 322 11.03 13.35 9.97
CA GLY A 322 11.11 12.29 8.96
C GLY A 322 9.88 11.39 8.98
N LYS A 323 10.05 10.08 8.82
CA LYS A 323 8.94 9.12 8.80
C LYS A 323 8.64 8.58 10.20
N GLY A 324 7.36 8.49 10.55
CA GLY A 324 6.96 7.90 11.83
C GLY A 324 5.48 7.58 11.94
N THR A 325 5.15 6.75 12.92
CA THR A 325 3.78 6.37 13.29
C THR A 325 3.48 6.78 14.71
N PHE A 326 2.40 7.55 14.90
CA PHE A 326 1.86 7.90 16.21
C PHE A 326 0.58 7.12 16.46
N TYR A 327 0.61 6.31 17.51
CA TYR A 327 -0.50 5.58 18.08
C TYR A 327 -1.07 6.44 19.20
N TYR A 328 -2.31 6.90 19.02
CA TYR A 328 -3.00 7.66 20.04
C TYR A 328 -3.67 6.71 21.03
N ALA A 329 -3.74 7.09 22.31
CA ALA A 329 -4.40 6.34 23.36
C ALA A 329 -5.89 6.08 23.07
N ASN A 330 -6.54 6.98 22.30
CA ASN A 330 -7.91 6.83 21.84
C ASN A 330 -8.09 5.86 20.65
N GLY A 331 -7.01 5.21 20.21
CA GLY A 331 -6.99 4.25 19.10
C GLY A 331 -6.83 4.87 17.71
N ASN A 332 -6.77 6.21 17.59
CA ASN A 332 -6.38 6.82 16.32
C ASN A 332 -4.93 6.44 15.98
N ILE A 333 -4.61 6.42 14.70
CA ILE A 333 -3.25 6.15 14.23
C ILE A 333 -2.91 7.13 13.12
N TYR A 334 -1.79 7.83 13.23
CA TYR A 334 -1.19 8.57 12.12
C TYR A 334 0.11 7.91 11.68
N THR A 335 0.27 7.66 10.40
CA THR A 335 1.53 7.20 9.79
C THR A 335 1.90 8.13 8.65
N GLY A 336 3.05 8.79 8.71
CA GLY A 336 3.42 9.74 7.67
C GLY A 336 4.70 10.50 7.93
N ASP A 337 4.83 11.61 7.22
CA ASP A 337 5.89 12.59 7.39
C ASP A 337 5.67 13.45 8.64
N TRP A 338 6.78 13.79 9.30
CA TRP A 338 6.86 14.61 10.50
C TRP A 338 7.94 15.67 10.33
N ILE A 339 7.64 16.90 10.73
CA ILE A 339 8.62 17.98 10.84
C ILE A 339 8.39 18.67 12.19
N ASN A 340 9.37 18.56 13.09
CA ASN A 340 9.37 19.21 14.40
C ASN A 340 8.06 18.95 15.17
N ASP A 341 7.78 17.66 15.42
CA ASP A 341 6.60 17.16 16.16
C ASP A 341 5.25 17.41 15.47
N LYS A 342 5.23 17.97 14.26
CA LYS A 342 4.00 18.20 13.48
C LYS A 342 3.90 17.21 12.33
N LYS A 343 2.68 16.72 12.09
CA LYS A 343 2.32 16.02 10.86
C LYS A 343 2.45 16.99 9.70
N GLU A 344 3.24 16.63 8.71
CA GLU A 344 3.53 17.43 7.53
C GLU A 344 3.61 16.51 6.32
N GLY A 345 3.68 17.01 5.08
CA GLY A 345 3.95 16.16 3.92
C GLY A 345 2.87 15.12 3.64
N LYS A 346 3.23 13.87 3.32
CA LYS A 346 2.26 12.79 3.02
C LYS A 346 2.04 11.92 4.25
N GLY A 347 0.77 11.56 4.51
CA GLY A 347 0.42 10.70 5.62
C GLY A 347 -0.92 10.00 5.48
N VAL A 348 -1.18 9.09 6.41
CA VAL A 348 -2.43 8.36 6.57
C VAL A 348 -2.89 8.53 8.01
N PHE A 349 -4.11 9.02 8.20
CA PHE A 349 -4.76 9.07 9.52
C PHE A 349 -5.90 8.06 9.54
N LYS A 350 -5.88 7.13 10.50
CA LYS A 350 -6.90 6.09 10.69
C LYS A 350 -7.64 6.33 12.00
N TRP A 351 -8.96 6.19 11.97
CA TRP A 351 -9.81 6.22 13.16
C TRP A 351 -10.26 4.80 13.53
N PRO A 352 -10.54 4.53 14.83
CA PRO A 352 -11.05 3.23 15.29
C PRO A 352 -12.34 2.77 14.60
N ASN A 353 -13.18 3.71 14.15
CA ASN A 353 -14.43 3.41 13.46
C ASN A 353 -14.24 2.90 12.01
N GLY A 354 -12.99 2.77 11.53
CA GLY A 354 -12.66 2.30 10.19
C GLY A 354 -12.56 3.41 9.13
N ALA A 355 -12.91 4.66 9.47
CA ALA A 355 -12.63 5.80 8.61
C ALA A 355 -11.10 5.99 8.47
N ARG A 356 -10.68 6.57 7.35
CA ARG A 356 -9.27 6.96 7.14
C ARG A 356 -9.12 8.08 6.14
N TYR A 357 -8.11 8.92 6.33
CA TYR A 357 -7.65 9.92 5.38
C TYR A 357 -6.28 9.53 4.86
N GLU A 358 -6.08 9.62 3.55
CA GLU A 358 -4.82 9.37 2.86
C GLU A 358 -4.52 10.59 1.98
N GLY A 359 -3.47 11.35 2.30
CA GLY A 359 -3.20 12.58 1.56
C GLY A 359 -2.11 13.44 2.16
N GLN A 360 -2.13 14.71 1.79
CA GLN A 360 -1.16 15.68 2.31
C GLN A 360 -1.63 16.27 3.65
N PHE A 361 -0.65 16.62 4.48
CA PHE A 361 -0.80 17.25 5.79
C PHE A 361 0.04 18.52 5.82
N LYS A 362 -0.45 19.54 6.53
CA LYS A 362 0.29 20.76 6.82
C LYS A 362 -0.02 21.20 8.24
N ASN A 363 1.01 21.39 9.06
CA ASN A 363 0.84 21.77 10.47
C ASN A 363 -0.18 20.92 11.27
N GLY A 364 -0.30 19.63 10.98
CA GLY A 364 -1.22 18.74 11.71
C GLY A 364 -2.58 18.50 11.05
N SER A 365 -3.00 19.33 10.09
CA SER A 365 -4.30 19.28 9.41
C SER A 365 -4.23 18.69 8.00
N PHE A 366 -5.33 18.13 7.51
CA PHE A 366 -5.48 17.73 6.10
C PHE A 366 -5.36 18.96 5.20
N HIS A 367 -4.51 18.86 4.19
CA HIS A 367 -4.22 19.94 3.28
C HIS A 367 -3.89 19.38 1.89
N GLY A 368 -3.94 20.21 0.84
CA GLY A 368 -3.57 19.80 -0.51
C GLY A 368 -4.48 18.71 -1.08
N LYS A 369 -3.91 17.71 -1.76
CA LYS A 369 -4.68 16.58 -2.33
C LYS A 369 -4.79 15.45 -1.32
N GLY A 370 -6.00 14.88 -1.18
CA GLY A 370 -6.24 13.74 -0.30
C GLY A 370 -7.57 13.04 -0.52
N THR A 371 -7.61 11.80 -0.05
CA THR A 371 -8.77 10.92 -0.11
C THR A 371 -9.24 10.59 1.30
N TYR A 372 -10.50 10.87 1.61
CA TYR A 372 -11.14 10.49 2.86
C TYR A 372 -12.12 9.34 2.60
N TYR A 373 -11.87 8.22 3.25
CA TYR A 373 -12.74 7.05 3.30
C TYR A 373 -13.57 7.11 4.58
N TYR A 374 -14.88 7.18 4.44
CA TYR A 374 -15.80 7.22 5.57
C TYR A 374 -16.10 5.81 6.07
N ALA A 375 -16.38 5.69 7.36
CA ALA A 375 -16.77 4.42 7.98
C ALA A 375 -18.06 3.81 7.37
N ASN A 376 -18.95 4.66 6.83
CA ASN A 376 -20.20 4.24 6.19
C ASN A 376 -20.02 3.79 4.72
N GLY A 377 -18.79 3.75 4.19
CA GLY A 377 -18.50 3.37 2.81
C GLY A 377 -18.48 4.54 1.81
N ASN A 378 -18.84 5.76 2.23
CA ASN A 378 -18.65 6.93 1.39
C ASN A 378 -17.15 7.22 1.17
N LYS A 379 -16.82 7.95 0.11
CA LYS A 379 -15.46 8.35 -0.24
C LYS A 379 -15.46 9.79 -0.76
N TYR A 380 -14.53 10.60 -0.30
CA TYR A 380 -14.18 11.88 -0.93
C TYR A 380 -12.76 11.81 -1.46
N GLU A 381 -12.52 12.34 -2.66
CA GLU A 381 -11.20 12.49 -3.26
C GLU A 381 -11.09 13.90 -3.86
N GLY A 382 -10.19 14.75 -3.37
CA GLY A 382 -10.14 16.13 -3.83
C GLY A 382 -9.17 17.04 -3.07
N ASP A 383 -9.41 18.34 -3.16
CA ASP A 383 -8.63 19.38 -2.48
C ASP A 383 -9.08 19.59 -1.02
N TRP A 384 -8.10 19.83 -0.17
CA TRP A 384 -8.26 20.07 1.26
C TRP A 384 -7.52 21.34 1.68
N ILE A 385 -8.14 22.13 2.54
CA ILE A 385 -7.50 23.21 3.30
C ILE A 385 -8.00 23.12 4.73
N ASP A 386 -7.07 22.96 5.68
CA ASP A 386 -7.32 22.99 7.12
C ASP A 386 -8.51 22.10 7.52
N ASP A 387 -8.42 20.82 7.16
CA ASP A 387 -9.41 19.77 7.44
C ASP A 387 -10.75 19.90 6.70
N LYS A 388 -10.87 20.88 5.78
CA LYS A 388 -12.09 21.10 4.98
C LYS A 388 -11.89 20.75 3.52
N LYS A 389 -12.89 20.07 2.94
CA LYS A 389 -13.00 19.86 1.49
C LYS A 389 -13.18 21.22 0.80
N THR A 390 -12.41 21.45 -0.25
CA THR A 390 -12.44 22.68 -1.04
C THR A 390 -12.11 22.36 -2.50
N GLY A 391 -12.01 23.36 -3.36
CA GLY A 391 -11.48 23.21 -4.72
C GLY A 391 -12.26 22.19 -5.54
N GLN A 392 -11.56 21.33 -6.30
CA GLN A 392 -12.17 20.27 -7.10
C GLN A 392 -12.14 18.95 -6.35
N GLY A 393 -13.21 18.17 -6.44
CA GLY A 393 -13.26 16.83 -5.86
C GLY A 393 -14.36 15.94 -6.39
N ILE A 394 -14.31 14.69 -5.95
CA ILE A 394 -15.28 13.64 -6.23
C ILE A 394 -15.78 13.10 -4.89
N PHE A 395 -17.09 13.13 -4.66
CA PHE A 395 -17.73 12.51 -3.51
C PHE A 395 -18.59 11.35 -3.98
N THR A 396 -18.20 10.14 -3.61
CA THR A 396 -18.91 8.89 -3.94
C THR A 396 -19.61 8.36 -2.70
N LEU A 397 -20.90 8.12 -2.79
CA LEU A 397 -21.71 7.48 -1.76
C LEU A 397 -21.60 5.96 -1.85
N ALA A 398 -21.83 5.27 -0.73
CA ALA A 398 -21.77 3.81 -0.67
C ALA A 398 -22.75 3.11 -1.63
N ASN A 399 -23.85 3.78 -2.01
CA ASN A 399 -24.84 3.29 -2.98
C ASN A 399 -24.44 3.51 -4.45
N GLY A 400 -23.25 4.05 -4.72
CA GLY A 400 -22.74 4.31 -6.06
C GLY A 400 -23.10 5.67 -6.66
N GLU A 401 -23.94 6.47 -5.99
CA GLU A 401 -24.14 7.87 -6.36
C GLU A 401 -22.83 8.64 -6.22
N ARG A 402 -22.60 9.62 -7.11
CA ARG A 402 -21.40 10.44 -7.00
C ARG A 402 -21.61 11.87 -7.48
N TYR A 403 -20.94 12.79 -6.81
CA TYR A 403 -20.77 14.18 -7.23
C TYR A 403 -19.34 14.40 -7.70
N GLU A 404 -19.18 15.08 -8.82
CA GLU A 404 -17.90 15.50 -9.39
C GLU A 404 -17.95 17.01 -9.64
N GLY A 405 -17.16 17.81 -8.92
CA GLY A 405 -17.20 19.25 -9.08
C GLY A 405 -16.53 20.02 -7.96
N GLN A 406 -16.97 21.27 -7.82
CA GLN A 406 -16.39 22.21 -6.89
C GLN A 406 -16.93 22.05 -5.45
N PHE A 407 -16.06 22.24 -4.47
CA PHE A 407 -16.37 22.20 -3.03
C PHE A 407 -15.99 23.51 -2.36
N ARG A 408 -16.76 23.91 -1.36
CA ARG A 408 -16.42 25.01 -0.45
C ARG A 408 -16.88 24.68 0.96
N ASP A 409 -15.96 24.77 1.92
CA ASP A 409 -16.21 24.50 3.34
C ASP A 409 -16.91 23.15 3.61
N GLY A 410 -16.59 22.12 2.83
CA GLY A 410 -17.17 20.78 2.99
C GLY A 410 -18.35 20.45 2.06
N ASN A 411 -18.98 21.46 1.46
CA ASN A 411 -20.23 21.30 0.71
C ASN A 411 -20.01 21.42 -0.81
N PHE A 412 -20.90 20.83 -1.61
CA PHE A 412 -20.94 21.05 -3.06
C PHE A 412 -21.25 22.53 -3.33
N ASN A 413 -20.43 23.18 -4.15
CA ASN A 413 -20.56 24.61 -4.40
C ASN A 413 -19.95 24.97 -5.76
N GLY A 414 -20.55 25.88 -6.54
CA GLY A 414 -20.06 26.22 -7.87
C GLY A 414 -20.53 25.24 -8.94
N LYS A 415 -19.69 24.91 -9.93
CA LYS A 415 -20.05 24.00 -11.03
C LYS A 415 -19.77 22.54 -10.66
N GLY A 416 -20.72 21.65 -10.95
CA GLY A 416 -20.54 20.21 -10.75
C GLY A 416 -21.58 19.33 -11.42
N THR A 417 -21.27 18.05 -11.47
CA THR A 417 -22.10 16.98 -12.01
C THR A 417 -22.45 15.99 -10.91
N TYR A 418 -23.73 15.66 -10.76
CA TYR A 418 -24.21 14.61 -9.87
C TYR A 418 -24.76 13.45 -10.68
N PHE A 419 -24.30 12.25 -10.38
CA PHE A 419 -24.75 11.00 -10.97
C PHE A 419 -25.56 10.23 -9.93
N TYR A 420 -26.82 9.97 -10.24
CA TYR A 420 -27.75 9.25 -9.37
C TYR A 420 -27.69 7.75 -9.63
N ALA A 421 -27.99 6.93 -8.62
CA ALA A 421 -27.92 5.47 -8.72
C ALA A 421 -28.95 4.91 -9.72
N ASN A 422 -30.06 5.63 -9.92
CA ASN A 422 -31.09 5.29 -10.90
C ASN A 422 -30.74 5.67 -12.34
N GLY A 423 -29.52 6.17 -12.61
CA GLY A 423 -29.06 6.59 -13.93
C GLY A 423 -29.42 8.03 -14.30
N ASN A 424 -30.11 8.78 -13.44
CA ASN A 424 -30.29 10.22 -13.65
C ASN A 424 -28.95 10.94 -13.51
N CYS A 425 -28.86 12.14 -14.08
CA CYS A 425 -27.68 12.99 -14.00
C CYS A 425 -28.09 14.47 -13.93
N TYR A 426 -27.44 15.25 -13.07
CA TYR A 426 -27.54 16.71 -13.07
C TYR A 426 -26.17 17.33 -13.36
N VAL A 427 -26.12 18.30 -14.26
CA VAL A 427 -24.93 19.12 -14.54
C VAL A 427 -25.32 20.58 -14.37
N GLY A 428 -24.70 21.32 -13.45
CA GLY A 428 -25.09 22.71 -13.23
C GLY A 428 -24.43 23.41 -12.04
N ASP A 429 -25.09 24.46 -11.58
CA ASP A 429 -24.69 25.27 -10.42
C ASP A 429 -25.15 24.65 -9.10
N TRP A 430 -24.28 24.72 -8.10
CA TRP A 430 -24.49 24.21 -6.75
C TRP A 430 -24.22 25.31 -5.73
N VAL A 431 -25.05 25.39 -4.71
CA VAL A 431 -24.83 26.24 -3.53
C VAL A 431 -25.19 25.43 -2.30
N ASP A 432 -24.18 25.13 -1.50
CA ASP A 432 -24.30 24.44 -0.21
C ASP A 432 -25.16 23.17 -0.32
N ASP A 433 -24.67 22.23 -1.14
CA ASP A 433 -25.25 20.91 -1.42
C ASP A 433 -26.57 20.92 -2.21
N LYS A 434 -27.05 22.09 -2.64
CA LYS A 434 -28.30 22.23 -3.40
C LYS A 434 -28.06 22.66 -4.83
N LYS A 435 -28.85 22.12 -5.77
CA LYS A 435 -28.92 22.63 -7.15
C LYS A 435 -29.52 24.03 -7.11
N GLU A 436 -28.79 24.98 -7.67
CA GLU A 436 -29.16 26.39 -7.77
C GLU A 436 -28.86 26.87 -9.20
N GLY A 437 -29.14 28.12 -9.55
CA GLY A 437 -28.64 28.72 -10.79
C GLY A 437 -29.06 27.97 -12.06
N GLY A 438 -28.17 27.87 -13.05
CA GLY A 438 -28.44 27.21 -14.34
C GLY A 438 -27.96 25.77 -14.37
N GLY A 439 -28.77 24.86 -14.91
CA GLY A 439 -28.38 23.45 -15.00
C GLY A 439 -29.16 22.65 -16.03
N ILE A 440 -28.73 21.40 -16.17
CA ILE A 440 -29.31 20.37 -17.00
C ILE A 440 -29.55 19.14 -16.14
N PHE A 441 -30.81 18.70 -16.05
CA PHE A 441 -31.16 17.43 -15.43
C PHE A 441 -31.54 16.45 -16.55
N THR A 442 -30.87 15.32 -16.62
CA THR A 442 -31.13 14.22 -17.57
C THR A 442 -31.68 13.04 -16.78
N TRP A 443 -32.85 12.54 -17.17
CA TRP A 443 -33.41 11.33 -16.60
C TRP A 443 -32.89 10.10 -17.34
N ALA A 444 -32.84 8.96 -16.66
CA ALA A 444 -32.40 7.69 -17.24
C ALA A 444 -33.24 7.25 -18.46
N ASN A 445 -34.49 7.71 -18.57
CA ASN A 445 -35.37 7.46 -19.71
C ASN A 445 -35.05 8.33 -20.95
N GLY A 446 -34.01 9.18 -20.90
CA GLY A 446 -33.60 10.05 -22.00
C GLY A 446 -34.25 11.45 -22.00
N ASN A 447 -35.24 11.70 -21.14
CA ASN A 447 -35.78 13.05 -20.99
C ASN A 447 -34.70 13.99 -20.42
N ARG A 448 -34.79 15.28 -20.72
CA ARG A 448 -33.84 16.29 -20.23
C ARG A 448 -34.50 17.63 -19.97
N TYR A 449 -34.28 18.22 -18.80
CA TYR A 449 -34.64 19.60 -18.50
C TYR A 449 -33.38 20.47 -18.55
N LYS A 450 -33.43 21.58 -19.29
CA LYS A 450 -32.40 22.62 -19.32
C LYS A 450 -33.03 23.94 -18.88
N GLY A 451 -32.62 24.48 -17.74
CA GLY A 451 -33.21 25.70 -17.19
C GLY A 451 -32.62 26.07 -15.85
N HIS A 452 -33.32 26.91 -15.09
CA HIS A 452 -32.89 27.30 -13.76
C HIS A 452 -33.38 26.33 -12.68
N PHE A 453 -32.64 26.29 -11.57
CA PHE A 453 -32.94 25.55 -10.34
C PHE A 453 -32.87 26.49 -9.14
N LYS A 454 -33.68 26.23 -8.13
CA LYS A 454 -33.64 26.92 -6.84
C LYS A 454 -34.01 25.93 -5.74
N ASN A 455 -33.14 25.73 -4.76
CA ASN A 455 -33.30 24.70 -3.73
C ASN A 455 -33.73 23.35 -4.31
N ASP A 456 -32.93 22.81 -5.24
CA ASP A 456 -33.12 21.49 -5.89
C ASP A 456 -34.26 21.34 -6.90
N ASN A 457 -35.18 22.31 -6.95
CA ASN A 457 -36.38 22.27 -7.79
C ASN A 457 -36.19 23.09 -9.07
N LYS A 458 -36.82 22.67 -10.17
CA LYS A 458 -36.89 23.46 -11.41
C LYS A 458 -37.58 24.80 -11.11
N HIS A 459 -36.97 25.89 -11.56
CA HIS A 459 -37.44 27.24 -11.32
C HIS A 459 -37.15 28.14 -12.53
N GLY A 460 -37.82 29.29 -12.64
CA GLY A 460 -37.51 30.30 -13.65
C GLY A 460 -37.80 29.82 -15.08
N LYS A 461 -37.01 30.25 -16.06
CA LYS A 461 -37.17 29.85 -17.48
C LYS A 461 -36.44 28.52 -17.74
N GLY A 462 -37.01 27.68 -18.60
CA GLY A 462 -36.44 26.38 -18.94
C GLY A 462 -37.02 25.75 -20.21
N LYS A 463 -36.49 24.58 -20.57
CA LYS A 463 -36.98 23.73 -21.66
C LYS A 463 -36.88 22.27 -21.22
N LEU A 464 -37.98 21.53 -21.29
CA LEU A 464 -38.04 20.09 -21.08
C LEU A 464 -38.09 19.40 -22.46
N TYR A 465 -37.09 18.57 -22.73
CA TYR A 465 -36.95 17.73 -23.92
C TYR A 465 -37.40 16.32 -23.53
N TYR A 466 -38.32 15.75 -24.29
CA TYR A 466 -38.78 14.39 -24.13
C TYR A 466 -38.03 13.46 -25.09
N ALA A 467 -37.89 12.19 -24.73
CA ALA A 467 -37.20 11.19 -25.53
C ALA A 467 -37.84 10.96 -26.91
N ASP A 468 -39.13 11.27 -27.06
CA ASP A 468 -39.88 11.23 -28.34
C ASP A 468 -39.60 12.43 -29.26
N GLY A 469 -38.77 13.38 -28.83
CA GLY A 469 -38.42 14.59 -29.57
C GLY A 469 -39.28 15.82 -29.23
N ASN A 470 -40.35 15.68 -28.44
CA ASN A 470 -41.19 16.80 -28.03
C ASN A 470 -40.41 17.75 -27.11
N VAL A 471 -40.74 19.05 -27.17
CA VAL A 471 -40.10 20.08 -26.34
C VAL A 471 -41.13 21.01 -25.71
N GLN A 472 -41.21 21.00 -24.37
CA GLN A 472 -42.01 21.95 -23.59
C GLN A 472 -41.16 23.13 -23.13
N ARG A 473 -41.62 24.36 -23.37
CA ARG A 473 -40.91 25.62 -23.06
C ARG A 473 -41.84 26.52 -22.26
N GLY A 474 -41.34 27.17 -21.21
CA GLY A 474 -42.16 28.06 -20.37
C GLY A 474 -41.44 28.53 -19.13
N ARG A 475 -42.18 28.65 -18.02
CA ARG A 475 -41.62 28.95 -16.69
C ARG A 475 -41.90 27.81 -15.72
N TRP A 476 -41.05 27.66 -14.71
CA TRP A 476 -41.20 26.68 -13.64
C TRP A 476 -41.20 27.39 -12.29
N ASN A 477 -42.03 26.89 -11.36
CA ASN A 477 -42.03 27.33 -9.98
C ASN A 477 -42.14 26.11 -9.07
N ASN A 478 -41.03 25.71 -8.44
CA ASN A 478 -40.94 24.52 -7.59
C ASN A 478 -41.43 23.27 -8.32
N ASP A 479 -40.80 22.98 -9.47
CA ASP A 479 -41.12 21.88 -10.38
C ASP A 479 -42.43 21.96 -11.16
N PHE A 480 -43.36 22.84 -10.77
CA PHE A 480 -44.62 23.07 -11.49
C PHE A 480 -44.40 23.94 -12.72
N PHE A 481 -44.83 23.44 -13.88
CA PHE A 481 -44.83 24.18 -15.13
C PHE A 481 -45.90 25.28 -15.13
N LYS A 482 -45.54 26.45 -15.65
CA LYS A 482 -46.42 27.59 -15.91
C LYS A 482 -46.19 28.03 -17.35
N GLU A 483 -47.27 28.05 -18.14
CA GLU A 483 -47.26 28.50 -19.54
C GLU A 483 -46.79 29.95 -19.68
#